data_AF-A0A182FWU4-F1
#
_entry.id   AF-A0A182FWU4-F1
#
_cell.length_a   1.000
_cell.length_b   1.000
_cell.length_c   1.000
_cell.angle_alpha   90.00
_cell.angle_beta   90.00
_cell.angle_gamma   90.00
#
_symmetry.space_group_name_H-M   'P 1'
#
loop_
_entity.id
_entity.type
_entity.pdbx_description
1 polymer ?
#
loop_
_entity_poly.entity_id
_entity_poly.type
_entity_poly.pdbx_seq_one_letter_code
_entity_poly.pdbx_strand_id
1 'polypeptide(L)'
;MWQKVVILSVVVYSAYSISLVTAAVVPRARAAGDRCEPGKRQACADCRTVNICSYDQTVLVSYKCLDVEPDKPFCSGDGICSVKSDEENSCAVVADDLCPSKTAGFYPDPTNCTQYIYCDDKQTATQLSCLAANNAYNQSSSSCFLRRTLDHCYQVDCNLAQNRNKWFVYKPFPQLYFFCSSRGLPVMFECERDNEVYDVKLQRCKFECQESGRFPHPDDSKRYYECVYVTLLKLQLFEQTCPLQLTFDGQTKKCKA
;
A
#
# COMPACT_ATOMS: atom_id res chain seq x y z
N MET A 1 -78.11 -35.70 5.09
CA MET A 1 -78.17 -37.17 5.07
C MET A 1 -76.76 -37.67 4.80
N TRP A 2 -76.15 -38.32 5.78
CA TRP A 2 -74.74 -38.72 5.76
C TRP A 2 -74.56 -40.04 5.01
N GLN A 3 -73.57 -40.14 4.14
CA GLN A 3 -73.11 -41.44 3.63
C GLN A 3 -71.59 -41.53 3.80
N LYS A 4 -71.19 -42.33 4.78
CA LYS A 4 -69.79 -42.66 5.09
C LYS A 4 -69.27 -43.61 4.02
N VAL A 5 -68.27 -43.17 3.26
CA VAL A 5 -67.48 -44.04 2.38
C VAL A 5 -66.25 -44.49 3.14
N VAL A 6 -66.12 -45.81 3.30
CA VAL A 6 -64.96 -46.49 3.90
C VAL A 6 -63.89 -46.61 2.81
N ILE A 7 -62.73 -45.99 3.03
CA ILE A 7 -61.57 -46.10 2.12
C ILE A 7 -60.52 -46.98 2.80
N LEU A 8 -60.23 -48.11 2.16
CA LEU A 8 -59.19 -49.06 2.53
C LEU A 8 -57.80 -48.44 2.32
N SER A 9 -57.00 -48.43 3.38
CA SER A 9 -55.62 -47.94 3.39
C SER A 9 -54.67 -48.96 2.75
N VAL A 10 -54.20 -48.70 1.53
CA VAL A 10 -53.05 -49.42 0.95
C VAL A 10 -51.80 -48.59 1.25
N VAL A 11 -50.96 -49.09 2.16
CA VAL A 11 -49.68 -48.47 2.51
C VAL A 11 -48.63 -48.93 1.50
N VAL A 12 -48.27 -48.04 0.57
CA VAL A 12 -47.13 -48.24 -0.35
C VAL A 12 -45.89 -47.65 0.31
N TYR A 13 -44.95 -48.49 0.76
CA TYR A 13 -43.64 -48.04 1.25
C TYR A 13 -42.75 -47.68 0.06
N SER A 14 -42.52 -46.39 -0.17
CA SER A 14 -41.47 -45.90 -1.07
C SER A 14 -40.15 -45.81 -0.30
N ALA A 15 -39.18 -46.66 -0.65
CA ALA A 15 -37.82 -46.53 -0.15
C ALA A 15 -37.13 -45.32 -0.80
N TYR A 16 -36.98 -44.23 -0.04
CA TYR A 16 -36.14 -43.10 -0.43
C TYR A 16 -34.73 -43.29 0.14
N SER A 17 -33.76 -43.52 -0.75
CA SER A 17 -32.34 -43.48 -0.40
C SER A 17 -31.91 -42.03 -0.20
N ILE A 18 -31.56 -41.66 1.04
CA ILE A 18 -30.97 -40.36 1.35
C ILE A 18 -29.46 -40.46 1.10
N SER A 19 -29.00 -39.92 -0.03
CA SER A 19 -27.56 -39.71 -0.26
C SER A 19 -27.08 -38.54 0.60
N LEU A 20 -26.28 -38.83 1.63
CA LEU A 20 -25.52 -37.83 2.38
C LEU A 20 -24.48 -37.20 1.46
N VAL A 21 -24.72 -35.96 1.03
CA VAL A 21 -23.69 -35.14 0.39
C VAL A 21 -22.77 -34.65 1.51
N THR A 22 -21.61 -35.30 1.68
CA THR A 22 -20.52 -34.76 2.50
C THR A 22 -20.01 -33.49 1.81
N ALA A 23 -20.31 -32.33 2.39
CA ALA A 23 -19.68 -31.09 1.96
C ALA A 23 -18.17 -31.22 2.17
N ALA A 24 -17.41 -31.12 1.08
CA ALA A 24 -15.96 -31.02 1.15
C ALA A 24 -15.62 -29.74 1.93
N VAL A 25 -14.95 -29.91 3.08
CA VAL A 25 -14.36 -28.80 3.82
C VAL A 25 -13.23 -28.26 2.95
N VAL A 26 -13.47 -27.14 2.28
CA VAL A 26 -12.43 -26.37 1.61
C VAL A 26 -11.49 -25.84 2.70
N PRO A 27 -10.19 -26.16 2.69
CA PRO A 27 -9.26 -25.58 3.66
C PRO A 27 -9.24 -24.06 3.46
N ARG A 28 -9.56 -23.35 4.54
CA ARG A 28 -9.50 -21.90 4.62
C ARG A 28 -8.04 -21.48 4.50
N ALA A 29 -7.73 -20.60 3.54
CA ALA A 29 -6.42 -19.98 3.40
C ALA A 29 -5.89 -19.54 4.78
N ARG A 30 -4.71 -20.02 5.15
CA ARG A 30 -4.04 -19.71 6.42
C ARG A 30 -3.86 -18.19 6.51
N ALA A 31 -4.47 -17.59 7.53
CA ALA A 31 -4.14 -16.23 7.93
C ALA A 31 -2.68 -16.19 8.38
N ALA A 32 -1.92 -15.18 7.92
CA ALA A 32 -0.57 -14.89 8.40
C ALA A 32 -0.60 -14.79 9.94
N GLY A 33 0.06 -15.73 10.61
CA GLY A 33 -0.05 -15.90 12.06
C GLY A 33 1.20 -15.41 12.77
N ASP A 34 1.02 -14.53 13.76
CA ASP A 34 2.07 -14.05 14.68
C ASP A 34 2.59 -15.15 15.65
N ARG A 35 2.31 -16.43 15.40
CA ARG A 35 2.65 -17.58 16.26
C ARG A 35 2.99 -18.83 15.44
N CYS A 36 3.92 -19.62 15.95
CA CYS A 36 4.37 -20.85 15.31
C CYS A 36 3.42 -22.03 15.53
N GLU A 37 3.32 -22.92 14.54
CA GLU A 37 2.54 -24.14 14.68
C GLU A 37 3.20 -25.11 15.69
N PRO A 38 2.43 -25.77 16.57
CA PRO A 38 2.98 -26.75 17.51
C PRO A 38 3.74 -27.87 16.80
N GLY A 39 4.96 -28.13 17.24
CA GLY A 39 5.80 -29.20 16.68
C GLY A 39 6.54 -28.82 15.40
N LYS A 40 6.33 -27.63 14.83
CA LYS A 40 7.11 -27.10 13.71
C LYS A 40 8.11 -26.07 14.19
N ARG A 41 9.36 -26.23 13.77
CA ARG A 41 10.46 -25.31 14.10
C ARG A 41 10.79 -24.32 12.98
N GLN A 42 10.17 -24.51 11.83
CA GLN A 42 10.26 -23.66 10.67
C GLN A 42 8.95 -23.77 9.92
N ALA A 43 8.41 -22.65 9.47
CA ALA A 43 7.18 -22.61 8.70
C ALA A 43 7.12 -21.32 7.89
N CYS A 44 6.37 -21.34 6.79
CA CYS A 44 6.00 -20.13 6.10
C CYS A 44 5.08 -19.29 6.99
N ALA A 45 5.51 -18.07 7.30
CA ALA A 45 4.68 -17.06 7.95
C ALA A 45 3.62 -16.54 6.99
N ASP A 46 4.05 -16.34 5.75
CA ASP A 46 3.25 -15.92 4.61
C ASP A 46 3.87 -16.51 3.31
N CYS A 47 3.38 -16.06 2.17
CA CYS A 47 3.81 -16.47 0.84
C CYS A 47 5.28 -16.26 0.48
N ARG A 48 6.02 -15.44 1.23
CA ARG A 48 7.38 -14.99 0.94
C ARG A 48 8.30 -15.01 2.17
N THR A 49 7.73 -15.10 3.37
CA THR A 49 8.46 -15.00 4.64
C THR A 49 8.50 -16.34 5.35
N VAL A 50 9.69 -16.73 5.81
CA VAL A 50 9.93 -17.89 6.66
C VAL A 50 10.06 -17.44 8.11
N ASN A 51 9.36 -18.11 9.03
CA ASN A 51 9.56 -17.98 10.46
C ASN A 51 10.39 -19.14 11.00
N ILE A 52 11.39 -18.83 11.84
CA ILE A 52 12.10 -19.80 12.67
C ILE A 52 11.50 -19.78 14.07
N CYS A 53 11.21 -20.96 14.59
CA CYS A 53 10.36 -21.13 15.76
C CYS A 53 11.08 -21.88 16.88
N SER A 54 10.84 -21.44 18.10
CA SER A 54 11.18 -22.16 19.33
C SER A 54 10.08 -23.19 19.68
N TYR A 55 10.40 -24.16 20.55
CA TYR A 55 9.47 -25.19 20.98
C TYR A 55 8.28 -24.66 21.79
N ASP A 56 8.44 -23.49 22.42
CA ASP A 56 7.37 -22.75 23.11
C ASP A 56 6.48 -21.95 22.15
N GLN A 57 6.63 -22.16 20.83
CA GLN A 57 5.90 -21.50 19.74
C GLN A 57 6.26 -20.02 19.52
N THR A 58 7.33 -19.54 20.16
CA THR A 58 7.86 -18.19 19.95
C THR A 58 8.57 -18.10 18.59
N VAL A 59 8.24 -17.08 17.80
CA VAL A 59 9.00 -16.73 16.59
C VAL A 59 10.34 -16.13 17.02
N LEU A 60 11.44 -16.79 16.68
CA LEU A 60 12.80 -16.36 17.02
C LEU A 60 13.34 -15.35 16.01
N VAL A 61 13.08 -15.59 14.72
CA VAL A 61 13.50 -14.72 13.61
C VAL A 61 12.63 -14.99 12.39
N SER A 62 12.49 -13.99 11.53
CA SER A 62 11.82 -14.07 10.24
C SER A 62 12.74 -13.56 9.14
N TYR A 63 12.68 -14.18 7.96
CA TYR A 63 13.42 -13.70 6.78
C TYR A 63 12.60 -13.89 5.51
N LYS A 64 12.82 -13.03 4.50
CA LYS A 64 12.18 -13.14 3.19
C LYS A 64 12.98 -14.08 2.30
N CYS A 65 12.30 -14.92 1.54
CA CYS A 65 12.94 -15.84 0.61
C CYS A 65 13.76 -15.14 -0.46
N LEU A 66 13.30 -13.97 -0.94
CA LEU A 66 14.00 -13.15 -1.92
C LEU A 66 15.40 -12.70 -1.44
N ASP A 67 15.57 -12.49 -0.13
CA ASP A 67 16.82 -12.00 0.45
C ASP A 67 17.89 -13.10 0.52
N VAL A 68 17.47 -14.37 0.52
CA VAL A 68 18.34 -15.55 0.63
C VAL A 68 18.58 -16.20 -0.72
N GLU A 69 17.50 -16.39 -1.49
CA GLU A 69 17.51 -17.00 -2.82
C GLU A 69 16.67 -16.13 -3.77
N PRO A 70 17.29 -15.17 -4.48
CA PRO A 70 16.59 -14.25 -5.37
C PRO A 70 15.76 -14.95 -6.46
N ASP A 71 16.20 -16.13 -6.91
CA ASP A 71 15.52 -16.94 -7.93
C ASP A 71 14.34 -17.77 -7.38
N LYS A 72 14.14 -17.79 -6.06
CA LYS A 72 13.11 -18.57 -5.36
C LYS A 72 12.35 -17.71 -4.35
N PRO A 73 11.57 -16.71 -4.80
CA PRO A 73 11.03 -15.68 -3.93
C PRO A 73 9.81 -16.12 -3.11
N PHE A 74 9.31 -17.35 -3.28
CA PHE A 74 8.10 -17.83 -2.61
C PHE A 74 8.43 -18.81 -1.50
N CYS A 75 7.74 -18.69 -0.36
CA CYS A 75 7.78 -19.67 0.70
C CYS A 75 6.77 -20.79 0.43
N SER A 76 7.23 -22.03 0.55
CA SER A 76 6.45 -23.25 0.34
C SER A 76 6.64 -24.23 1.51
N GLY A 77 5.56 -24.93 1.88
CA GLY A 77 5.53 -26.04 2.82
C GLY A 77 6.03 -25.65 4.21
N ASP A 78 7.10 -26.31 4.65
CA ASP A 78 7.72 -26.14 5.97
C ASP A 78 8.70 -24.96 6.04
N GLY A 79 8.43 -23.88 5.32
CA GLY A 79 9.30 -22.69 5.31
C GLY A 79 10.43 -22.76 4.27
N ILE A 80 10.23 -23.43 3.15
CA ILE A 80 11.24 -23.65 2.11
C ILE A 80 11.06 -22.63 0.97
N CYS A 81 12.13 -21.97 0.58
CA CYS A 81 12.11 -21.04 -0.54
C CYS A 81 12.03 -21.78 -1.88
N SER A 82 11.13 -21.33 -2.74
CA SER A 82 10.68 -22.01 -3.94
C SER A 82 10.36 -21.03 -5.06
N VAL A 83 10.35 -21.55 -6.29
CA VAL A 83 10.05 -20.77 -7.52
C VAL A 83 8.55 -20.52 -7.67
N LYS A 84 7.70 -21.35 -7.04
CA LYS A 84 6.24 -21.32 -7.19
C LYS A 84 5.58 -21.34 -5.81
N SER A 85 4.48 -20.62 -5.67
CA SER A 85 3.63 -20.71 -4.49
C SER A 85 2.92 -22.06 -4.38
N ASP A 86 2.64 -22.50 -3.16
CA ASP A 86 1.95 -23.77 -2.86
C ASP A 86 0.54 -23.87 -3.45
N GLU A 87 -0.10 -22.75 -3.76
CA GLU A 87 -1.32 -22.72 -4.55
C GLU A 87 -1.14 -21.77 -5.73
N GLU A 88 -1.68 -22.16 -6.89
CA GLU A 88 -1.66 -21.42 -8.16
C GLU A 88 -2.37 -20.05 -8.08
N ASN A 89 -2.84 -19.66 -6.89
CA ASN A 89 -3.47 -18.37 -6.61
C ASN A 89 -3.37 -17.87 -5.14
N SER A 90 -2.63 -18.54 -4.23
CA SER A 90 -2.53 -18.09 -2.81
C SER A 90 -1.52 -16.96 -2.60
N CYS A 91 -0.65 -16.75 -3.59
CA CYS A 91 0.28 -15.64 -3.67
C CYS A 91 -0.10 -14.77 -4.86
N ALA A 92 -1.41 -14.52 -5.03
CA ALA A 92 -1.86 -13.41 -5.88
C ALA A 92 -0.93 -12.24 -5.57
N VAL A 93 -0.40 -11.61 -6.62
CA VAL A 93 0.44 -10.42 -6.47
C VAL A 93 -0.41 -9.40 -5.74
N VAL A 94 -0.29 -9.36 -4.41
CA VAL A 94 -1.02 -8.43 -3.58
C VAL A 94 -0.27 -7.14 -3.72
N ALA A 95 -0.94 -6.13 -4.27
CA ALA A 95 -0.43 -4.78 -4.24
C ALA A 95 0.00 -4.45 -2.81
N ASP A 96 1.22 -3.97 -2.66
CA ASP A 96 1.75 -3.58 -1.36
C ASP A 96 1.20 -2.20 -1.02
N ASP A 97 0.65 -2.06 0.19
CA ASP A 97 0.09 -0.82 0.71
C ASP A 97 1.12 0.33 0.77
N LEU A 98 2.42 0.01 0.71
CA LEU A 98 3.48 1.00 0.63
C LEU A 98 3.73 1.53 -0.79
N CYS A 99 3.19 0.92 -1.85
CA CYS A 99 3.35 1.40 -3.22
C CYS A 99 2.36 2.54 -3.53
N PRO A 100 2.81 3.81 -3.54
CA PRO A 100 1.90 4.95 -3.56
C PRO A 100 1.39 5.29 -4.97
N SER A 101 2.09 4.81 -6.01
CA SER A 101 1.85 5.15 -7.40
C SER A 101 1.35 3.96 -8.22
N LYS A 102 0.86 4.27 -9.42
CA LYS A 102 0.45 3.25 -10.41
C LYS A 102 1.59 2.82 -11.33
N THR A 103 2.69 3.58 -11.36
CA THR A 103 3.87 3.31 -12.18
C THR A 103 4.99 2.74 -11.33
N ALA A 104 5.83 1.90 -11.92
CA ALA A 104 7.03 1.42 -11.24
C ALA A 104 7.95 2.58 -10.80
N GLY A 105 8.57 2.43 -9.62
CA GLY A 105 9.39 3.49 -9.03
C GLY A 105 9.99 3.10 -7.69
N PHE A 106 10.92 3.94 -7.22
CA PHE A 106 11.48 3.83 -5.87
C PHE A 106 10.77 4.81 -4.93
N TYR A 107 10.52 4.36 -3.70
CA TYR A 107 9.77 5.11 -2.68
C TYR A 107 10.40 4.93 -1.29
N PRO A 108 10.32 5.93 -0.40
CA PRO A 108 10.86 5.82 0.95
C PRO A 108 10.03 4.88 1.81
N ASP A 109 10.64 4.21 2.79
CA ASP A 109 9.90 3.61 3.89
C ASP A 109 9.55 4.70 4.93
N PRO A 110 8.26 4.95 5.24
CA PRO A 110 7.84 6.01 6.15
C PRO A 110 8.14 5.70 7.63
N THR A 111 8.47 4.45 7.93
CA THR A 111 8.78 3.94 9.27
C THR A 111 10.26 3.64 9.47
N ASN A 112 11.08 3.69 8.42
CA ASN A 112 12.53 3.47 8.51
C ASN A 112 13.33 4.24 7.44
N CYS A 113 14.05 5.29 7.85
CA CYS A 113 14.79 6.13 6.92
C CYS A 113 15.97 5.47 6.19
N THR A 114 16.50 4.36 6.71
CA THR A 114 17.59 3.63 6.03
C THR A 114 17.07 2.62 5.02
N GLN A 115 15.75 2.50 4.90
CA GLN A 115 15.07 1.57 4.01
C GLN A 115 14.25 2.35 2.97
N TYR A 116 14.08 1.70 1.84
CA TYR A 116 13.29 2.17 0.73
C TYR A 116 12.75 0.95 0.01
N ILE A 117 11.77 1.16 -0.84
CA ILE A 117 11.14 0.09 -1.60
C ILE A 117 11.22 0.39 -3.09
N TYR A 118 11.29 -0.67 -3.88
CA TYR A 118 11.03 -0.62 -5.31
C TYR A 118 9.65 -1.22 -5.57
N CYS A 119 8.76 -0.45 -6.17
CA CYS A 119 7.46 -0.89 -6.62
C CYS A 119 7.54 -1.21 -8.12
N ASP A 120 7.05 -2.38 -8.50
CA ASP A 120 6.89 -2.75 -9.91
C ASP A 120 5.55 -2.28 -10.49
N ASP A 121 5.32 -2.52 -11.79
CA ASP A 121 4.07 -2.15 -12.47
C ASP A 121 2.83 -2.91 -11.95
N LYS A 122 3.03 -3.93 -11.13
CA LYS A 122 1.96 -4.69 -10.47
C LYS A 122 1.76 -4.24 -9.00
N GLN A 123 2.42 -3.16 -8.60
CA GLN A 123 2.41 -2.61 -7.24
C GLN A 123 2.99 -3.58 -6.21
N THR A 124 3.90 -4.45 -6.62
CA THR A 124 4.64 -5.31 -5.70
C THR A 124 5.85 -4.55 -5.16
N ALA A 125 5.98 -4.46 -3.83
CA ALA A 125 7.14 -3.84 -3.22
C ALA A 125 8.27 -4.87 -3.00
N THR A 126 9.48 -4.49 -3.39
CA THR A 126 10.73 -5.11 -2.94
C THR A 126 11.40 -4.17 -1.96
N GLN A 127 11.69 -4.64 -0.76
CA GLN A 127 12.35 -3.82 0.27
C GLN A 127 13.86 -3.83 0.07
N LEU A 128 14.47 -2.65 0.17
CA LEU A 128 15.90 -2.43 0.05
C LEU A 128 16.42 -1.63 1.24
N SER A 129 17.73 -1.65 1.43
CA SER A 129 18.42 -0.89 2.47
C SER A 129 19.56 -0.09 1.89
N CYS A 130 19.79 1.10 2.43
CA CYS A 130 20.99 1.88 2.12
C CYS A 130 22.25 1.11 2.51
N LEU A 131 23.27 1.12 1.64
CA LEU A 131 24.49 0.33 1.81
C LEU A 131 25.34 0.77 3.02
N ALA A 132 25.44 2.09 3.24
CA ALA A 132 26.24 2.65 4.31
C ALA A 132 25.38 2.92 5.55
N ALA A 133 25.91 2.59 6.73
CA ALA A 133 25.31 2.98 7.99
C ALA A 133 25.16 4.51 8.07
N ASN A 134 24.04 4.97 8.64
CA ASN A 134 23.65 6.39 8.75
C ASN A 134 23.27 7.10 7.43
N ASN A 135 23.14 6.38 6.32
CA ASN A 135 22.52 6.95 5.14
C ASN A 135 20.99 6.90 5.23
N ALA A 136 20.32 7.92 4.71
CA ALA A 136 18.89 7.95 4.53
C ALA A 136 18.54 7.96 3.03
N TYR A 137 17.39 7.44 2.66
CA TYR A 137 16.90 7.49 1.28
C TYR A 137 16.27 8.86 0.97
N ASN A 138 16.62 9.44 -0.19
CA ASN A 138 16.04 10.69 -0.70
C ASN A 138 15.17 10.40 -1.93
N GLN A 139 13.88 10.74 -1.85
CA GLN A 139 12.94 10.55 -2.95
C GLN A 139 13.32 11.40 -4.17
N SER A 140 13.61 12.68 -3.97
CA SER A 140 13.88 13.64 -5.06
C SER A 140 15.10 13.25 -5.90
N SER A 141 16.13 12.66 -5.30
CA SER A 141 17.31 12.17 -6.02
C SER A 141 17.30 10.66 -6.25
N SER A 142 16.26 9.96 -5.80
CA SER A 142 16.13 8.50 -5.81
C SER A 142 17.39 7.77 -5.34
N SER A 143 18.04 8.26 -4.29
CA SER A 143 19.34 7.76 -3.84
C SER A 143 19.57 7.91 -2.35
N CYS A 144 20.43 7.04 -1.80
CA CYS A 144 20.86 7.11 -0.42
C CYS A 144 21.94 8.18 -0.23
N PHE A 145 21.79 9.01 0.81
CA PHE A 145 22.71 10.11 1.13
C PHE A 145 23.03 10.14 2.62
N LEU A 146 24.15 10.77 2.97
CA LEU A 146 24.57 10.90 4.37
C LEU A 146 23.57 11.75 5.16
N ARG A 147 22.96 11.15 6.19
CA ARG A 147 22.07 11.87 7.10
C ARG A 147 22.88 12.78 8.01
N ARG A 148 22.82 14.10 7.77
CA ARG A 148 23.51 15.11 8.58
C ARG A 148 22.62 15.73 9.65
N THR A 149 21.34 15.94 9.34
CA THR A 149 20.34 16.53 10.24
C THR A 149 19.15 15.58 10.41
N LEU A 150 18.31 15.86 11.39
CA LEU A 150 17.06 15.11 11.58
C LEU A 150 16.05 15.38 10.45
N ASP A 151 16.05 16.58 9.85
CA ASP A 151 15.11 16.94 8.78
C ASP A 151 15.33 16.17 7.47
N HIS A 152 16.50 15.55 7.32
CA HIS A 152 16.83 14.67 6.19
C HIS A 152 16.11 13.32 6.23
N CYS A 153 15.36 13.05 7.30
CA CYS A 153 14.70 11.78 7.56
C CYS A 153 13.38 12.06 8.28
N TYR A 154 12.27 11.86 7.59
CA TYR A 154 10.95 11.97 8.21
C TYR A 154 10.39 10.57 8.46
N GLN A 155 10.50 10.12 9.70
CA GLN A 155 10.05 8.80 10.14
C GLN A 155 8.91 8.95 11.15
N VAL A 156 7.87 8.14 10.99
CA VAL A 156 6.75 8.04 11.93
C VAL A 156 6.60 6.60 12.37
N ASP A 157 6.64 6.36 13.67
CA ASP A 157 6.34 5.05 14.23
C ASP A 157 4.82 4.84 14.31
N CYS A 158 4.28 4.06 13.38
CA CYS A 158 2.85 3.75 13.34
C CYS A 158 2.39 2.83 14.49
N ASN A 159 3.31 2.17 15.22
CA ASN A 159 2.94 1.29 16.34
C ASN A 159 2.45 2.09 17.56
N LEU A 160 2.93 3.32 17.70
CA LEU A 160 2.51 4.23 18.77
C LEU A 160 1.02 4.52 18.67
N ALA A 161 0.28 4.28 19.76
CA ALA A 161 -1.17 4.47 19.81
C ALA A 161 -1.60 5.87 19.38
N GLN A 162 -0.79 6.90 19.69
CA GLN A 162 -1.04 8.28 19.29
C GLN A 162 -0.95 8.53 17.78
N ASN A 163 -0.30 7.66 17.01
CA ASN A 163 -0.13 7.80 15.55
C ASN A 163 -1.16 6.99 14.77
N ARG A 164 -1.85 6.04 15.41
CA ARG A 164 -2.88 5.23 14.75
C ARG A 164 -4.05 6.08 14.27
N ASN A 165 -4.60 5.69 13.12
CA ASN A 165 -5.69 6.35 12.42
C ASN A 165 -5.41 7.83 12.10
N LYS A 166 -4.15 8.18 11.82
CA LYS A 166 -3.74 9.54 11.46
C LYS A 166 -3.04 9.57 10.11
N TRP A 167 -3.20 10.72 9.45
CA TRP A 167 -2.55 11.06 8.19
C TRP A 167 -1.27 11.85 8.45
N PHE A 168 -0.24 11.54 7.68
CA PHE A 168 1.06 12.18 7.73
C PHE A 168 1.52 12.55 6.33
N VAL A 169 2.24 13.67 6.21
CA VAL A 169 2.86 14.11 4.96
C VAL A 169 4.34 13.82 5.05
N TYR A 170 4.92 13.21 4.03
CA TYR A 170 6.35 12.93 3.99
C TYR A 170 7.12 14.23 3.73
N LYS A 171 7.56 14.91 4.79
CA LYS A 171 8.10 16.28 4.71
C LYS A 171 9.21 16.50 3.66
N PRO A 172 10.18 15.59 3.45
CA PRO A 172 11.21 15.79 2.44
C PRO A 172 10.66 15.80 1.01
N PHE A 173 9.48 15.20 0.78
CA PHE A 173 8.81 15.15 -0.51
C PHE A 173 7.27 15.16 -0.32
N PRO A 174 6.66 16.35 -0.12
CA PRO A 174 5.25 16.47 0.33
C PRO A 174 4.17 16.00 -0.65
N GLN A 175 4.53 15.63 -1.87
CA GLN A 175 3.67 14.90 -2.80
C GLN A 175 3.34 13.49 -2.29
N LEU A 176 4.21 12.91 -1.45
CA LEU A 176 3.97 11.65 -0.78
C LEU A 176 3.36 11.87 0.60
N TYR A 177 2.36 11.07 0.91
CA TYR A 177 1.66 11.07 2.19
C TYR A 177 1.27 9.65 2.57
N PHE A 178 0.99 9.43 3.84
CA PHE A 178 0.66 8.10 4.33
C PHE A 178 -0.29 8.12 5.52
N PHE A 179 -0.97 7.01 5.71
CA PHE A 179 -1.90 6.77 6.80
C PHE A 179 -1.39 5.63 7.68
N CYS A 180 -1.30 5.86 8.99
CA CYS A 180 -1.05 4.77 9.93
C CYS A 180 -2.38 4.10 10.28
N SER A 181 -2.56 2.83 9.90
CA SER A 181 -3.77 2.06 10.20
C SER A 181 -3.96 1.78 11.70
N SER A 182 -5.14 1.29 12.07
CA SER A 182 -5.44 0.86 13.45
C SER A 182 -4.53 -0.27 13.94
N ARG A 183 -3.93 -1.03 13.01
CA ARG A 183 -2.99 -2.13 13.25
C ARG A 183 -1.54 -1.67 13.36
N GLY A 184 -1.27 -0.37 13.17
CA GLY A 184 0.09 0.17 13.19
C GLY A 184 0.87 -0.06 11.89
N LEU A 185 0.17 -0.44 10.82
CA LEU A 185 0.78 -0.58 9.49
C LEU A 185 0.61 0.73 8.70
N PRO A 186 1.69 1.27 8.08
CA PRO A 186 1.61 2.39 7.16
C PRO A 186 0.97 1.99 5.82
N VAL A 187 0.23 2.92 5.21
CA VAL A 187 -0.28 2.84 3.83
C VAL A 187 0.10 4.14 3.13
N MET A 188 0.80 4.07 2.00
CA MET A 188 1.34 5.23 1.30
C MET A 188 0.51 5.62 0.08
N PHE A 189 0.57 6.91 -0.25
CA PHE A 189 -0.15 7.53 -1.35
C PHE A 189 0.69 8.63 -1.98
N GLU A 190 0.43 8.90 -3.26
CA GLU A 190 1.03 9.98 -4.03
C GLU A 190 -0.09 10.90 -4.54
N CYS A 191 0.14 12.21 -4.54
CA CYS A 191 -0.76 13.14 -5.21
C CYS A 191 -0.69 12.95 -6.73
N GLU A 192 -1.81 13.15 -7.43
CA GLU A 192 -1.87 12.84 -8.87
C GLU A 192 -1.06 13.81 -9.75
N ARG A 193 -0.77 15.02 -9.25
CA ARG A 193 -0.12 16.09 -10.01
C ARG A 193 1.16 16.55 -9.33
N ASP A 194 2.21 16.81 -10.12
CA ASP A 194 3.58 17.18 -9.65
C ASP A 194 3.66 18.37 -8.68
N ASN A 195 2.70 19.30 -8.75
CA ASN A 195 2.68 20.51 -7.91
C ASN A 195 1.65 20.42 -6.78
N GLU A 196 1.18 19.23 -6.45
CA GLU A 196 0.27 19.03 -5.34
C GLU A 196 0.97 18.56 -4.09
N VAL A 197 0.44 18.98 -2.96
CA VAL A 197 0.83 18.50 -1.65
C VAL A 197 -0.40 18.07 -0.90
N TYR A 198 -0.26 17.05 -0.05
CA TYR A 198 -1.39 16.60 0.75
C TYR A 198 -1.64 17.55 1.94
N ASP A 199 -2.84 18.12 2.02
CA ASP A 199 -3.26 18.94 3.15
C ASP A 199 -4.00 18.06 4.17
N VAL A 200 -3.38 17.82 5.32
CA VAL A 200 -3.94 16.99 6.40
C VAL A 200 -5.26 17.54 6.94
N LYS A 201 -5.46 18.86 6.96
CA LYS A 201 -6.68 19.48 7.48
C LYS A 201 -7.84 19.34 6.50
N LEU A 202 -7.55 19.50 5.21
CA LEU A 202 -8.56 19.35 4.14
C LEU A 202 -8.74 17.89 3.70
N GLN A 203 -7.84 17.00 4.11
CA GLN A 203 -7.77 15.60 3.69
C GLN A 203 -7.80 15.40 2.18
N ARG A 204 -7.07 16.26 1.45
CA ARG A 204 -6.95 16.20 -0.01
C ARG A 204 -5.64 16.81 -0.49
N CYS A 205 -5.20 16.36 -1.66
CA CYS A 205 -4.14 17.02 -2.39
C CYS A 205 -4.61 18.42 -2.83
N LYS A 206 -3.73 19.40 -2.68
CA LYS A 206 -3.94 20.79 -3.11
C LYS A 206 -2.71 21.29 -3.85
N PHE A 207 -2.93 22.18 -4.80
CA PHE A 207 -1.82 22.86 -5.48
C PHE A 207 -1.00 23.70 -4.50
N GLU A 208 0.32 23.60 -4.58
CA GLU A 208 1.27 24.45 -3.87
C GLU A 208 2.37 24.93 -4.84
N CYS A 209 2.75 26.20 -4.73
CA CYS A 209 3.78 26.77 -5.58
C CYS A 209 5.16 26.21 -5.21
N GLN A 210 5.77 25.46 -6.12
CA GLN A 210 7.17 25.03 -6.01
C GLN A 210 8.12 25.97 -6.76
N GLU A 211 7.66 26.56 -7.86
CA GLU A 211 8.42 27.50 -8.67
C GLU A 211 7.55 28.68 -9.15
N SER A 212 8.19 29.76 -9.56
CA SER A 212 7.48 30.90 -10.15
C SER A 212 6.99 30.55 -11.56
N GLY A 213 5.75 30.89 -11.87
CA GLY A 213 5.18 30.58 -13.18
C GLY A 213 3.67 30.60 -13.18
N ARG A 214 3.08 30.19 -14.31
CA ARG A 214 1.64 30.02 -14.46
C ARG A 214 1.30 28.55 -14.59
N PHE A 215 0.22 28.13 -13.95
CA PHE A 215 -0.20 26.74 -13.86
C PHE A 215 -1.70 26.63 -14.10
N PRO A 216 -2.17 25.53 -14.72
CA PRO A 216 -3.59 25.35 -14.96
C PRO A 216 -4.36 25.27 -13.63
N HIS A 217 -5.53 25.90 -13.57
CA HIS A 217 -6.46 25.68 -12.48
C HIS A 217 -7.13 24.31 -12.64
N PRO A 218 -7.25 23.49 -11.57
CA PRO A 218 -7.71 22.11 -11.67
C PRO A 218 -9.18 22.00 -12.09
N ASP A 219 -10.02 22.94 -11.62
CA ASP A 219 -11.48 22.85 -11.75
C ASP A 219 -12.08 23.85 -12.76
N ASP A 220 -11.28 24.76 -13.31
CA ASP A 220 -11.79 25.85 -14.18
C ASP A 220 -10.77 26.20 -15.26
N SER A 221 -11.05 25.78 -16.49
CA SER A 221 -10.15 26.02 -17.64
C SER A 221 -10.03 27.50 -18.02
N LYS A 222 -10.87 28.39 -17.49
CA LYS A 222 -10.78 29.85 -17.70
C LYS A 222 -9.94 30.52 -16.62
N ARG A 223 -9.49 29.78 -15.61
CA ARG A 223 -8.61 30.27 -14.55
C ARG A 223 -7.24 29.61 -14.63
N TYR A 224 -6.28 30.29 -14.02
CA TYR A 224 -4.94 29.78 -13.84
C TYR A 224 -4.37 30.24 -12.50
N TYR A 225 -3.43 29.46 -11.99
CA TYR A 225 -2.62 29.81 -10.84
C TYR A 225 -1.38 30.55 -11.32
N GLU A 226 -1.04 31.65 -10.66
CA GLU A 226 0.18 32.42 -10.88
C GLU A 226 1.00 32.42 -9.59
N CYS A 227 2.15 31.75 -9.64
CA CYS A 227 3.11 31.68 -8.55
C CYS A 227 4.15 32.78 -8.73
N VAL A 228 4.25 33.70 -7.77
CA VAL A 228 5.16 34.86 -7.85
C VAL A 228 5.95 35.00 -6.56
N TYR A 229 7.26 35.21 -6.70
CA TYR A 229 8.11 35.57 -5.57
C TYR A 229 7.75 36.99 -5.10
N VAL A 230 7.10 37.09 -3.95
CA VAL A 230 6.78 38.38 -3.30
C VAL A 230 7.94 38.89 -2.46
N THR A 231 8.86 38.01 -2.07
CA THR A 231 10.18 38.33 -1.52
C THR A 231 11.21 37.33 -2.06
N LEU A 232 12.49 37.52 -1.74
CA LEU A 232 13.58 36.62 -2.18
C LEU A 232 13.36 35.13 -1.86
N LEU A 233 12.58 34.82 -0.82
CA LEU A 233 12.34 33.44 -0.38
C LEU A 233 10.85 33.08 -0.27
N LYS A 234 9.94 34.06 -0.41
CA LYS A 234 8.50 33.85 -0.26
C LYS A 234 7.85 33.79 -1.63
N LEU A 235 7.51 32.57 -2.05
CA LEU A 235 6.69 32.30 -3.22
C LEU A 235 5.21 32.29 -2.80
N GLN A 236 4.36 33.03 -3.52
CA GLN A 236 2.95 33.14 -3.21
C GLN A 236 2.07 32.77 -4.41
N LEU A 237 0.99 32.05 -4.13
CA LEU A 237 -0.04 31.65 -5.08
C LEU A 237 -1.08 32.76 -5.26
N PHE A 238 -1.38 33.08 -6.51
CA PHE A 238 -2.51 33.93 -6.90
C PHE A 238 -3.40 33.18 -7.88
N GLU A 239 -4.71 33.24 -7.70
CA GLU A 239 -5.68 32.74 -8.68
C GLU A 239 -6.08 33.87 -9.63
N GLN A 240 -5.98 33.63 -10.93
CA GLN A 240 -6.25 34.61 -11.98
C GLN A 240 -7.26 34.05 -12.98
N THR A 241 -8.05 34.94 -13.58
CA THR A 241 -8.98 34.60 -14.67
C THR A 241 -8.39 35.05 -16.00
N CYS A 242 -8.42 34.18 -17.00
CA CYS A 242 -8.01 34.53 -18.35
C CYS A 242 -8.85 35.70 -18.90
N PRO A 243 -8.22 36.67 -19.58
CA PRO A 243 -8.95 37.78 -20.19
C PRO A 243 -9.88 37.28 -21.30
N LEU A 244 -10.94 38.05 -21.58
CA LEU A 244 -11.87 37.80 -22.70
C LEU A 244 -12.52 36.40 -22.71
N GLN A 245 -12.65 35.75 -21.55
CA GLN A 245 -13.22 34.39 -21.43
C GLN A 245 -12.42 33.31 -22.18
N LEU A 246 -11.13 33.59 -22.46
CA LEU A 246 -10.19 32.62 -23.03
C LEU A 246 -9.93 31.47 -22.05
N THR A 247 -9.35 30.38 -22.55
CA THR A 247 -8.96 29.22 -21.73
C THR A 247 -7.46 29.17 -21.54
N PHE A 248 -7.01 28.77 -20.35
CA PHE A 248 -5.60 28.66 -20.04
C PHE A 248 -5.03 27.35 -20.60
N ASP A 249 -3.99 27.47 -21.41
CA ASP A 249 -3.25 26.33 -21.95
C ASP A 249 -2.02 26.01 -21.08
N GLY A 250 -2.05 24.85 -20.45
CA GLY A 250 -1.01 24.41 -19.52
C GLY A 250 0.35 24.08 -20.14
N GLN A 251 0.43 23.90 -21.47
CA GLN A 251 1.68 23.61 -22.19
C GLN A 251 2.41 24.90 -22.56
N THR A 252 1.71 25.83 -23.19
CA THR A 252 2.23 27.14 -23.62
C THR A 252 2.22 28.18 -22.52
N LYS A 253 1.56 27.89 -21.38
CA LYS A 253 1.41 28.76 -20.22
C LYS A 253 0.70 30.09 -20.54
N LYS A 254 -0.22 30.07 -21.50
CA LYS A 254 -0.92 31.25 -22.04
C LYS A 254 -2.42 31.03 -22.14
N CYS A 255 -3.18 32.11 -22.08
CA CYS A 255 -4.61 32.09 -22.39
C CYS A 255 -4.81 32.10 -23.91
N LYS A 256 -5.60 31.17 -24.43
CA LYS A 256 -5.94 31.02 -25.85
C LYS A 256 -7.44 30.78 -26.06
N ALA A 257 -7.90 31.00 -27.29
CA ALA A 257 -9.28 30.72 -27.69
C ALA A 257 -9.53 29.22 -27.79
#